data_AF-A0A0A2EPW1-F1
#
_entry.id   AF-A0A0A2EPW1-F1
#
_cell.length_a   1.000
_cell.length_b   1.000
_cell.length_c   1.000
_cell.angle_alpha   90.00
_cell.angle_beta   90.00
_cell.angle_gamma   90.00
#
_symmetry.space_group_name_H-M   'P 1'
#
loop_
_entity.id
_entity.type
_entity.pdbx_description
1 polymer ?
#
loop_
_entity_poly.entity_id
_entity_poly.type
_entity_poly.pdbx_seq_one_letter_code
_entity_poly.pdbx_strand_id
1 'polypeptide(L)'
;MNRTNTYRVERWFLFMLTLTLFSACCIKEDLSVCPRPFQLSVKAVDADENDITASGAVKGVVMFVFDEKGTVMEAFELSAEQVKQKTPVQISVPYPGPKTLGCTAWGNLDASVDFASIKSVKQKQDLYVKLKSADGIAESPSELFSGSLDIPVEFGGIEQGQSHTVIIRHKVASVRIVARKLSPAVVPSVKFVLRESPDTYDADGTLTGGMVSYKPSFSFDAEGQWVTPIFNTFPDAEGKSYALDMYWDGKLKKTFTHGTDGTPLVPQLGRLLNIIIDVEAQVAIKVIVTPWGVVYQDVEY
;
A
#
# COMPACT_ATOMS: atom_id res chain seq x y z
N MET A 1 -88.52 -2.28 -19.81
CA MET A 1 -87.51 -1.24 -20.12
C MET A 1 -86.18 -1.59 -19.47
N ASN A 2 -85.20 -1.86 -20.34
CA ASN A 2 -83.75 -2.04 -20.20
C ASN A 2 -83.09 -1.95 -18.81
N ARG A 3 -82.63 -3.10 -18.29
CA ARG A 3 -81.60 -3.22 -17.23
C ARG A 3 -80.29 -3.87 -17.70
N THR A 4 -80.11 -4.05 -19.01
CA THR A 4 -78.95 -4.74 -19.60
C THR A 4 -77.89 -3.80 -20.20
N ASN A 5 -78.14 -2.49 -20.22
CA ASN A 5 -77.21 -1.50 -20.80
C ASN A 5 -76.35 -0.74 -19.78
N THR A 6 -76.64 -0.81 -18.48
CA THR A 6 -75.89 -0.10 -17.43
C THR A 6 -74.57 -0.79 -17.08
N TYR A 7 -74.55 -2.13 -16.97
CA TYR A 7 -73.35 -2.89 -16.62
C TYR A 7 -72.25 -2.89 -17.71
N ARG A 8 -72.62 -2.63 -18.96
CA ARG A 8 -71.68 -2.61 -20.09
C ARG A 8 -70.94 -1.28 -20.19
N VAL A 9 -71.55 -0.17 -19.76
CA VAL A 9 -70.89 1.15 -19.73
C VAL A 9 -70.02 1.29 -18.49
N GLU A 10 -70.46 0.76 -17.33
CA GLU A 10 -69.66 0.79 -16.09
C GLU A 10 -68.38 -0.05 -16.17
N ARG A 11 -68.40 -1.21 -16.84
CA ARG A 11 -67.19 -2.02 -17.07
C ARG A 11 -66.19 -1.34 -18.01
N TRP A 12 -66.65 -0.60 -19.01
CA TRP A 12 -65.77 0.17 -19.90
C TRP A 12 -65.19 1.41 -19.20
N PHE A 13 -65.96 2.07 -18.34
CA PHE A 13 -65.47 3.16 -17.50
C PHE A 13 -64.45 2.69 -16.47
N LEU A 14 -64.67 1.55 -15.78
CA LEU A 14 -63.68 1.00 -14.86
C LEU A 14 -62.40 0.57 -15.58
N PHE A 15 -62.51 -0.03 -16.78
CA PHE A 15 -61.36 -0.45 -17.57
C PHE A 15 -60.53 0.75 -18.06
N MET A 16 -61.20 1.82 -18.53
CA MET A 16 -60.53 3.07 -18.92
C MET A 16 -59.90 3.79 -17.71
N LEU A 17 -60.55 3.78 -16.54
CA LEU A 17 -60.01 4.37 -15.31
C LEU A 17 -58.76 3.61 -14.82
N THR A 18 -58.75 2.27 -14.90
CA THR A 18 -57.56 1.47 -14.58
C THR A 18 -56.42 1.67 -15.58
N LEU A 19 -56.72 1.93 -16.86
CA LEU A 19 -55.68 2.18 -17.87
C LEU A 19 -55.02 3.55 -17.69
N THR A 20 -55.78 4.56 -17.24
CA THR A 20 -55.24 5.90 -16.93
C THR A 20 -54.43 5.96 -15.63
N LEU A 21 -54.67 5.03 -14.68
CA LEU A 21 -53.91 4.95 -13.43
C LEU A 21 -52.50 4.35 -13.61
N PHE A 22 -52.26 3.58 -14.69
CA PHE A 22 -50.92 3.10 -15.04
C PHE A 22 -50.08 4.13 -15.83
N SER A 23 -50.70 5.21 -16.34
CA SER A 23 -50.00 6.23 -17.13
C SER A 23 -49.33 7.33 -16.29
N ALA A 24 -49.52 7.32 -14.96
CA ALA A 24 -49.00 8.35 -14.06
C ALA A 24 -47.68 7.98 -13.35
N CYS A 25 -47.11 6.79 -13.60
CA CYS A 25 -45.70 6.53 -13.29
C CYS A 25 -44.84 7.14 -14.39
N CYS A 26 -44.72 8.46 -14.37
CA CYS A 26 -43.67 9.15 -15.10
C CYS A 26 -42.34 8.72 -14.45
N ILE A 27 -41.65 7.73 -15.02
CA ILE A 27 -40.22 7.56 -14.74
C ILE A 27 -39.60 8.86 -15.20
N LYS A 28 -39.12 9.65 -14.25
CA LYS A 28 -38.46 10.91 -14.55
C LYS A 28 -37.20 10.58 -15.33
N GLU A 29 -37.23 10.70 -16.66
CA GLU A 29 -36.09 10.51 -17.58
C GLU A 29 -35.02 11.60 -17.44
N ASP A 30 -35.04 12.33 -16.32
CA ASP A 30 -34.03 13.34 -16.01
C ASP A 30 -32.78 12.65 -15.47
N LEU A 31 -31.96 12.17 -16.40
CA LEU A 31 -30.69 11.52 -16.09
C LEU A 31 -29.59 12.52 -15.72
N SER A 32 -29.87 13.84 -15.73
CA SER A 32 -28.88 14.89 -15.42
C SER A 32 -28.26 14.73 -14.04
N VAL A 33 -28.99 14.11 -13.12
CA VAL A 33 -28.60 13.87 -11.72
C VAL A 33 -28.08 12.45 -11.46
N CYS A 34 -28.06 11.58 -12.48
CA CYS A 34 -27.55 10.22 -12.36
C CYS A 34 -26.02 10.23 -12.43
N PRO A 35 -25.31 9.61 -11.46
CA PRO A 35 -23.87 9.46 -11.54
C PRO A 35 -23.51 8.43 -12.63
N ARG A 36 -22.48 8.72 -13.40
CA ARG A 36 -21.97 7.86 -14.47
C ARG A 36 -21.07 6.78 -13.88
N PRO A 37 -21.26 5.50 -14.26
CA PRO A 37 -20.33 4.46 -13.85
C PRO A 37 -18.98 4.63 -14.59
N PHE A 38 -17.88 4.19 -13.98
CA PHE A 38 -16.54 4.33 -14.58
C PHE A 38 -15.69 3.08 -14.34
N GLN A 39 -14.51 3.04 -14.96
CA GLN A 39 -13.55 1.94 -14.79
C GLN A 39 -12.37 2.40 -13.93
N LEU A 40 -11.99 1.56 -12.98
CA LEU A 40 -10.81 1.73 -12.16
C LEU A 40 -9.78 0.64 -12.47
N SER A 41 -8.52 1.03 -12.61
CA SER A 41 -7.38 0.12 -12.78
C SER A 41 -6.27 0.48 -11.81
N VAL A 42 -5.25 -0.37 -11.72
CA VAL A 42 -4.07 -0.15 -10.88
C VAL A 42 -2.81 -0.16 -11.73
N LYS A 43 -1.88 0.76 -11.43
CA LYS A 43 -0.54 0.81 -12.01
C LYS A 43 0.48 0.84 -10.87
N ALA A 44 1.46 -0.05 -10.92
CA ALA A 44 2.58 -0.02 -9.99
C ALA A 44 3.78 0.71 -10.61
N VAL A 45 4.43 1.57 -9.83
CA VAL A 45 5.66 2.25 -10.24
C VAL A 45 6.78 2.05 -9.23
N ASP A 46 8.02 2.04 -9.70
CA ASP A 46 9.21 2.03 -8.84
C ASP A 46 9.53 3.43 -8.30
N ALA A 47 10.63 3.55 -7.54
CA ALA A 47 11.07 4.81 -6.95
C ALA A 47 11.58 5.86 -7.97
N ASP A 48 11.71 5.49 -9.24
CA ASP A 48 12.05 6.37 -10.37
C ASP A 48 10.81 6.67 -11.25
N GLU A 49 9.61 6.29 -10.79
CA GLU A 49 8.33 6.41 -11.50
C GLU A 49 8.23 5.56 -12.79
N ASN A 50 9.10 4.56 -12.97
CA ASN A 50 8.97 3.62 -14.08
C ASN A 50 7.82 2.65 -13.82
N ASP A 51 7.07 2.32 -14.87
CA ASP A 51 5.98 1.35 -14.79
C ASP A 51 6.54 -0.07 -14.57
N ILE A 52 6.28 -0.63 -13.38
CA ILE A 52 6.65 -2.00 -13.01
C ILE A 52 5.44 -2.93 -12.91
N THR A 53 4.27 -2.51 -13.40
CA THR A 53 3.03 -3.29 -13.31
C THR A 53 3.18 -4.70 -13.90
N ALA A 54 3.91 -4.82 -15.01
CA ALA A 54 4.14 -6.10 -15.69
C ALA A 54 5.25 -6.95 -15.06
N SER A 55 6.08 -6.39 -14.15
CA SER A 55 7.22 -7.09 -13.53
C SER A 55 6.78 -8.28 -12.66
N GLY A 56 5.56 -8.23 -12.13
CA GLY A 56 5.07 -9.18 -11.16
C GLY A 56 5.56 -8.95 -9.73
N ALA A 57 6.12 -7.78 -9.41
CA ALA A 57 6.40 -7.38 -8.02
C ALA A 57 5.11 -7.33 -7.18
N VAL A 58 4.00 -6.86 -7.76
CA VAL A 58 2.68 -6.87 -7.12
C VAL A 58 1.99 -8.22 -7.34
N LYS A 59 1.71 -8.92 -6.24
CA LYS A 59 1.09 -10.26 -6.16
C LYS A 59 -0.42 -10.20 -5.91
N GLY A 60 -0.92 -9.06 -5.46
CA GLY A 60 -2.34 -8.81 -5.30
C GLY A 60 -2.56 -7.41 -4.74
N VAL A 61 -3.77 -6.89 -4.92
CA VAL A 61 -4.18 -5.57 -4.43
C VAL A 61 -5.53 -5.68 -3.77
N VAL A 62 -5.67 -5.07 -2.60
CA VAL A 62 -6.96 -4.75 -1.99
C VAL A 62 -7.26 -3.28 -2.28
N MET A 63 -8.42 -3.00 -2.86
CA MET A 63 -8.90 -1.65 -3.16
C MET A 63 -10.11 -1.33 -2.30
N PHE A 64 -10.12 -0.13 -1.72
CA PHE A 64 -11.27 0.45 -1.03
C PHE A 64 -11.70 1.72 -1.77
N VAL A 65 -13.00 1.85 -1.98
CA VAL A 65 -13.65 3.03 -2.54
C VAL A 65 -14.57 3.61 -1.47
N PHE A 66 -14.34 4.88 -1.14
CA PHE A 66 -15.02 5.60 -0.09
C PHE A 66 -15.87 6.73 -0.65
N ASP A 67 -17.00 7.02 -0.01
CA ASP A 67 -17.76 8.24 -0.25
C ASP A 67 -17.08 9.47 0.40
N GLU A 68 -17.69 10.65 0.23
CA GLU A 68 -17.19 11.93 0.78
C GLU A 68 -17.05 11.95 2.31
N LYS A 69 -17.76 11.05 3.01
CA LYS A 69 -17.71 10.93 4.47
C LYS A 69 -16.65 9.92 4.92
N GLY A 70 -15.96 9.27 3.98
CA GLY A 70 -15.03 8.19 4.25
C GLY A 70 -15.71 6.84 4.45
N THR A 71 -17.01 6.69 4.18
CA THR A 71 -17.70 5.41 4.33
C THR A 71 -17.41 4.49 3.15
N VAL A 72 -17.13 3.21 3.40
CA VAL A 72 -16.90 2.24 2.34
C VAL A 72 -18.14 2.11 1.47
N MET A 73 -17.97 2.43 0.19
CA MET A 73 -18.97 2.19 -0.85
C MET A 73 -18.73 0.83 -1.51
N GLU A 74 -17.47 0.52 -1.83
CA GLU A 74 -17.08 -0.73 -2.46
C GLU A 74 -15.66 -1.13 -2.01
N ALA A 75 -15.42 -2.43 -1.87
CA ALA A 75 -14.10 -2.97 -1.62
C ALA A 75 -13.93 -4.27 -2.41
N PHE A 76 -12.79 -4.43 -3.08
CA PHE A 76 -12.53 -5.58 -3.93
C PHE A 76 -11.04 -5.91 -3.97
N GLU A 77 -10.75 -7.13 -4.42
CA GLU A 77 -9.40 -7.65 -4.54
C GLU A 77 -9.05 -7.89 -6.02
N LEU A 78 -7.81 -7.64 -6.38
CA LEU A 78 -7.22 -7.97 -7.68
C LEU A 78 -6.10 -8.99 -7.48
N SER A 79 -6.12 -10.08 -8.26
CA SER A 79 -5.03 -11.04 -8.30
C SER A 79 -3.78 -10.46 -8.99
N ALA A 80 -2.63 -11.13 -8.83
CA ALA A 80 -1.40 -10.79 -9.53
C ALA A 80 -1.60 -10.66 -11.05
N GLU A 81 -2.36 -11.58 -11.65
CA GLU A 81 -2.65 -11.60 -13.09
C GLU A 81 -3.50 -10.41 -13.50
N GLN A 82 -4.55 -10.09 -12.72
CA GLN A 82 -5.42 -8.95 -13.00
C GLN A 82 -4.65 -7.62 -12.91
N VAL A 83 -3.74 -7.48 -11.94
CA VAL A 83 -2.86 -6.31 -11.84
C VAL A 83 -1.93 -6.22 -13.05
N LYS A 84 -1.24 -7.31 -13.41
CA LYS A 84 -0.34 -7.35 -14.58
C LYS A 84 -1.04 -6.99 -15.88
N GLN A 85 -2.28 -7.44 -16.05
CA GLN A 85 -3.10 -7.18 -17.24
C GLN A 85 -3.79 -5.82 -17.19
N LYS A 86 -3.60 -5.03 -16.12
CA LYS A 86 -4.29 -3.76 -15.89
C LYS A 86 -5.82 -3.91 -16.04
N THR A 87 -6.37 -5.02 -15.55
CA THR A 87 -7.78 -5.35 -15.69
C THR A 87 -8.64 -4.23 -15.09
N PRO A 88 -9.52 -3.59 -15.89
CA PRO A 88 -10.41 -2.57 -15.37
C PRO A 88 -11.53 -3.19 -14.53
N VAL A 89 -11.83 -2.59 -13.40
CA VAL A 89 -12.99 -2.91 -12.55
C VAL A 89 -14.04 -1.84 -12.74
N GLN A 90 -15.27 -2.26 -13.01
CA GLN A 90 -16.40 -1.35 -13.17
C GLN A 90 -16.88 -0.88 -11.80
N ILE A 91 -16.85 0.43 -11.57
CA ILE A 91 -17.39 1.06 -10.37
C ILE A 91 -18.76 1.63 -10.70
N SER A 92 -19.77 1.18 -9.95
CA SER A 92 -21.14 1.68 -10.07
C SER A 92 -21.47 2.56 -8.87
N VAL A 93 -21.81 3.82 -9.14
CA VAL A 93 -22.12 4.79 -8.09
C VAL A 93 -23.64 4.78 -7.84
N PRO A 94 -24.10 4.56 -6.59
CA PRO A 94 -25.53 4.55 -6.29
C PRO A 94 -26.13 5.95 -6.45
N TYR A 95 -27.43 6.04 -6.74
CA TYR A 95 -28.17 7.31 -6.75
C TYR A 95 -29.02 7.46 -5.46
N PRO A 96 -29.05 8.64 -4.80
CA PRO A 96 -28.22 9.83 -5.07
C PRO A 96 -26.74 9.57 -4.71
N GLY A 97 -25.84 9.90 -5.63
CA GLY A 97 -24.43 9.55 -5.53
C GLY A 97 -23.56 10.65 -4.89
N PRO A 98 -22.43 10.27 -4.28
CA PRO A 98 -21.41 11.22 -3.85
C PRO A 98 -20.87 12.00 -5.05
N LYS A 99 -20.38 13.22 -4.83
CA LYS A 99 -19.72 14.03 -5.87
C LYS A 99 -18.25 13.69 -6.00
N THR A 100 -17.66 13.09 -4.99
CA THR A 100 -16.26 12.64 -4.99
C THR A 100 -16.15 11.29 -4.31
N LEU A 101 -15.29 10.44 -4.87
CA LEU A 101 -14.93 9.15 -4.32
C LEU A 101 -13.44 9.15 -3.96
N GLY A 102 -13.12 8.67 -2.78
CA GLY A 102 -11.73 8.41 -2.39
C GLY A 102 -11.38 6.96 -2.64
N CYS A 103 -10.33 6.69 -3.41
CA CYS A 103 -9.80 5.34 -3.61
C CYS A 103 -8.52 5.16 -2.80
N THR A 104 -8.37 4.03 -2.10
CA THR A 104 -7.11 3.64 -1.44
C THR A 104 -6.81 2.18 -1.76
N ALA A 105 -5.62 1.94 -2.30
CA ALA A 105 -5.12 0.64 -2.67
C ALA A 105 -3.96 0.22 -1.77
N TRP A 106 -3.94 -1.04 -1.37
CA TRP A 106 -2.80 -1.68 -0.74
C TRP A 106 -2.44 -2.96 -1.50
N GLY A 107 -1.18 -3.03 -1.94
CA GLY A 107 -0.63 -4.18 -2.63
C GLY A 107 0.21 -5.04 -1.69
N ASN A 108 0.14 -6.35 -1.91
CA ASN A 108 0.94 -7.37 -1.20
C ASN A 108 0.70 -7.43 0.32
N LEU A 109 -0.51 -7.10 0.79
CA LEU A 109 -0.87 -7.35 2.19
C LEU A 109 -0.83 -8.86 2.48
N ASP A 110 -0.08 -9.25 3.49
CA ASP A 110 0.08 -10.64 3.90
C ASP A 110 0.31 -10.74 5.42
N ALA A 111 0.59 -11.96 5.90
CA ALA A 111 0.76 -12.25 7.31
C ALA A 111 2.02 -11.62 7.96
N SER A 112 2.89 -10.94 7.21
CA SER A 112 4.06 -10.24 7.76
C SER A 112 3.70 -8.92 8.47
N VAL A 113 2.49 -8.42 8.24
CA VAL A 113 1.93 -7.22 8.88
C VAL A 113 0.58 -7.51 9.53
N ASP A 114 0.18 -6.65 10.46
CA ASP A 114 -1.20 -6.57 10.94
C ASP A 114 -1.93 -5.47 10.17
N PHE A 115 -3.15 -5.72 9.73
CA PHE A 115 -3.92 -4.79 8.92
C PHE A 115 -5.42 -5.04 9.05
N ALA A 116 -6.21 -4.01 8.78
CA ALA A 116 -7.66 -4.12 8.82
C ALA A 116 -8.18 -5.11 7.75
N SER A 117 -8.93 -6.12 8.18
CA SER A 117 -9.55 -7.07 7.26
C SER A 117 -10.54 -6.34 6.35
N ILE A 118 -10.52 -6.66 5.04
CA ILE A 118 -11.43 -6.06 4.04
C ILE A 118 -12.90 -6.07 4.46
N LYS A 119 -13.35 -7.11 5.19
CA LYS A 119 -14.73 -7.26 5.66
C LYS A 119 -15.07 -6.42 6.89
N SER A 120 -14.05 -5.95 7.60
CA SER A 120 -14.20 -5.19 8.85
C SER A 120 -14.18 -3.68 8.65
N VAL A 121 -13.55 -3.21 7.56
CA VAL A 121 -13.44 -1.79 7.22
C VAL A 121 -14.83 -1.26 6.84
N LYS A 122 -15.28 -0.21 7.53
CA LYS A 122 -16.52 0.53 7.24
C LYS A 122 -16.26 1.99 6.94
N GLN A 123 -15.19 2.53 7.51
CA GLN A 123 -14.73 3.89 7.35
C GLN A 123 -13.27 3.90 6.89
N LYS A 124 -12.86 4.96 6.20
CA LYS A 124 -11.47 5.17 5.79
C LYS A 124 -10.52 5.10 6.99
N GLN A 125 -10.93 5.66 8.12
CA GLN A 125 -10.13 5.68 9.36
C GLN A 125 -9.95 4.30 9.99
N ASP A 126 -10.68 3.27 9.55
CA ASP A 126 -10.44 1.89 9.99
C ASP A 126 -9.20 1.29 9.32
N LEU A 127 -8.69 1.91 8.24
CA LEU A 127 -7.50 1.43 7.54
C LEU A 127 -6.23 1.70 8.36
N TYR A 128 -5.42 0.67 8.50
CA TYR A 128 -4.05 0.75 8.99
C TYR A 128 -3.23 -0.43 8.46
N VAL A 129 -1.91 -0.26 8.42
CA VAL A 129 -0.95 -1.35 8.18
C VAL A 129 0.18 -1.23 9.18
N LYS A 130 0.32 -2.22 10.05
CA LYS A 130 1.21 -2.20 11.20
C LYS A 130 2.23 -3.32 11.14
N LEU A 131 3.48 -3.02 11.44
CA LEU A 131 4.53 -4.02 11.62
C LEU A 131 4.23 -4.92 12.81
N LYS A 132 4.46 -6.22 12.63
CA LYS A 132 4.55 -7.13 13.77
C LYS A 132 5.83 -6.84 14.52
N SER A 133 5.73 -6.77 15.84
CA SER A 133 6.88 -6.52 16.70
C SER A 133 6.72 -7.23 18.04
N ALA A 134 7.85 -7.57 18.64
CA ALA A 134 7.94 -8.10 19.99
C ALA A 134 9.05 -7.36 20.74
N ASP A 135 8.76 -6.87 21.95
CA ASP A 135 9.69 -6.12 22.78
C ASP A 135 10.38 -4.93 22.06
N GLY A 136 9.63 -4.23 21.19
CA GLY A 136 10.13 -3.10 20.40
C GLY A 136 11.02 -3.50 19.21
N ILE A 137 11.16 -4.79 18.91
CA ILE A 137 11.85 -5.31 17.73
C ILE A 137 10.81 -5.72 16.68
N ALA A 138 10.83 -5.05 15.54
CA ALA A 138 9.96 -5.36 14.41
C ALA A 138 10.49 -6.54 13.59
N GLU A 139 9.55 -7.34 13.10
CA GLU A 139 9.79 -8.30 12.04
C GLU A 139 9.91 -7.57 10.70
N SER A 140 10.73 -8.10 9.80
CA SER A 140 10.82 -7.58 8.44
C SER A 140 9.53 -7.89 7.68
N PRO A 141 8.79 -6.89 7.19
CA PRO A 141 7.62 -7.15 6.35
C PRO A 141 8.05 -7.69 4.97
N SER A 142 7.09 -8.29 4.27
CA SER A 142 7.18 -8.48 2.82
C SER A 142 7.22 -7.13 2.09
N GLU A 143 7.38 -7.16 0.77
CA GLU A 143 7.14 -5.96 -0.03
C GLU A 143 5.71 -5.47 0.15
N LEU A 144 5.53 -4.15 0.27
CA LEU A 144 4.22 -3.52 0.35
C LEU A 144 4.12 -2.39 -0.65
N PHE A 145 2.94 -2.20 -1.20
CA PHE A 145 2.62 -1.09 -2.10
C PHE A 145 1.39 -0.34 -1.60
N SER A 146 1.32 0.97 -1.83
CA SER A 146 0.09 1.72 -1.58
C SER A 146 -0.01 2.94 -2.49
N GLY A 147 -1.25 3.39 -2.68
CA GLY A 147 -1.59 4.59 -3.40
C GLY A 147 -3.04 4.97 -3.18
N SER A 148 -3.33 6.26 -3.29
CA SER A 148 -4.66 6.81 -3.17
C SER A 148 -4.97 7.78 -4.31
N LEU A 149 -6.25 7.92 -4.63
CA LEU A 149 -6.73 8.81 -5.69
C LEU A 149 -8.13 9.30 -5.33
N ASP A 150 -8.34 10.62 -5.37
CA ASP A 150 -9.67 11.21 -5.29
C ASP A 150 -10.23 11.42 -6.69
N ILE A 151 -11.46 10.96 -6.92
CA ILE A 151 -12.13 10.93 -8.22
C ILE A 151 -13.40 11.79 -8.15
N PRO A 152 -13.51 12.89 -8.92
CA PRO A 152 -14.77 13.59 -9.08
C PRO A 152 -15.75 12.72 -9.87
N VAL A 153 -16.97 12.55 -9.37
CA VAL A 153 -18.02 11.77 -10.03
C VAL A 153 -18.66 12.61 -11.13
N GLU A 154 -18.67 12.07 -12.35
CA GLU A 154 -19.41 12.67 -13.45
C GLU A 154 -20.90 12.36 -13.32
N PHE A 155 -21.75 13.35 -13.59
CA PHE A 155 -23.20 13.21 -13.59
C PHE A 155 -23.76 13.47 -14.98
N GLY A 156 -24.97 12.99 -15.24
CA GLY A 156 -25.69 13.30 -16.47
C GLY A 156 -25.73 12.15 -17.47
N GLY A 157 -26.07 10.95 -17.02
CA GLY A 157 -26.28 9.79 -17.89
C GLY A 157 -25.97 8.46 -17.22
N ILE A 158 -26.20 7.37 -17.97
CA ILE A 158 -25.83 5.99 -17.61
C ILE A 158 -24.66 5.46 -18.45
N GLU A 159 -24.11 6.31 -19.32
CA GLU A 159 -22.95 6.00 -20.14
C GLU A 159 -21.66 5.95 -19.31
N GLN A 160 -20.65 5.25 -19.83
CA GLN A 160 -19.37 5.12 -19.18
C GLN A 160 -18.68 6.49 -19.04
N GLY A 161 -18.36 6.89 -17.82
CA GLY A 161 -17.53 8.06 -17.52
C GLY A 161 -16.04 7.81 -17.76
N GLN A 162 -15.21 8.80 -17.44
CA GLN A 162 -13.76 8.69 -17.56
C GLN A 162 -13.18 7.51 -16.78
N SER A 163 -12.28 6.73 -17.40
CA SER A 163 -11.52 5.69 -16.68
C SER A 163 -10.39 6.30 -15.84
N HIS A 164 -10.16 5.73 -14.67
CA HIS A 164 -9.14 6.17 -13.72
C HIS A 164 -8.15 5.05 -13.40
N THR A 165 -6.94 5.44 -12.98
CA THR A 165 -5.88 4.52 -12.57
C THR A 165 -5.29 4.95 -11.24
N VAL A 166 -5.35 4.08 -10.24
CA VAL A 166 -4.66 4.28 -8.97
C VAL A 166 -3.20 3.88 -9.13
N ILE A 167 -2.29 4.82 -8.88
CA ILE A 167 -0.85 4.58 -8.93
C ILE A 167 -0.38 4.15 -7.54
N ILE A 168 0.16 2.93 -7.44
CA ILE A 168 0.72 2.39 -6.20
C ILE A 168 2.25 2.39 -6.23
N ARG A 169 2.87 2.70 -5.09
CA ARG A 169 4.33 2.79 -4.89
C ARG A 169 4.76 1.94 -3.70
N HIS A 170 6.03 1.56 -3.65
CA HIS A 170 6.58 0.87 -2.49
C HIS A 170 6.34 1.64 -1.19
N LYS A 171 5.97 0.91 -0.14
CA LYS A 171 5.80 1.42 1.24
C LYS A 171 6.83 0.84 2.22
N VAL A 172 7.85 0.19 1.67
CA VAL A 172 9.01 -0.29 2.42
C VAL A 172 10.31 0.23 1.79
N ALA A 173 11.32 0.38 2.63
CA ALA A 173 12.70 0.52 2.23
C ALA A 173 13.44 -0.78 2.54
N SER A 174 14.29 -1.23 1.63
CA SER A 174 15.11 -2.42 1.85
C SER A 174 16.45 -2.03 2.45
N VAL A 175 17.01 -2.90 3.29
CA VAL A 175 18.31 -2.70 3.93
C VAL A 175 19.14 -3.97 3.79
N ARG A 176 20.44 -3.80 3.57
CA ARG A 176 21.44 -4.86 3.66
C ARG A 176 22.65 -4.37 4.44
N ILE A 177 23.08 -5.15 5.42
CA ILE A 177 24.25 -4.85 6.22
C ILE A 177 25.35 -5.87 5.93
N VAL A 178 26.55 -5.39 5.65
CA VAL A 178 27.75 -6.19 5.39
C VAL A 178 28.81 -5.78 6.39
N ALA A 179 29.27 -6.70 7.22
CA ALA A 179 30.44 -6.52 8.07
C ALA A 179 31.61 -7.33 7.50
N ARG A 180 32.63 -6.64 7.03
CA ARG A 180 33.84 -7.25 6.46
C ARG A 180 35.00 -7.18 7.43
N LYS A 181 35.97 -8.09 7.24
CA LYS A 181 37.20 -8.22 8.06
C LYS A 181 36.95 -8.49 9.55
N LEU A 182 35.72 -8.87 9.91
CA LEU A 182 35.38 -9.30 11.25
C LEU A 182 35.85 -10.75 11.45
N SER A 183 36.63 -11.00 12.51
CA SER A 183 37.08 -12.36 12.82
C SER A 183 35.90 -13.30 13.11
N PRO A 184 35.83 -14.51 12.51
CA PRO A 184 34.78 -15.48 12.83
C PRO A 184 34.69 -15.85 14.31
N ALA A 185 35.80 -15.73 15.06
CA ALA A 185 35.84 -16.02 16.48
C ALA A 185 35.03 -15.02 17.33
N VAL A 186 34.84 -13.79 16.86
CA VAL A 186 34.13 -12.74 17.61
C VAL A 186 32.67 -12.58 17.19
N VAL A 187 32.30 -13.10 16.01
CA VAL A 187 30.94 -13.04 15.47
C VAL A 187 29.85 -13.46 16.48
N PRO A 188 30.00 -14.55 17.25
CA PRO A 188 28.97 -14.93 18.23
C PRO A 188 28.68 -13.86 19.30
N SER A 189 29.64 -12.97 19.56
CA SER A 189 29.57 -11.89 20.55
C SER A 189 29.11 -10.56 19.97
N VAL A 190 29.09 -10.40 18.64
CA VAL A 190 28.72 -9.14 17.98
C VAL A 190 27.23 -9.17 17.59
N LYS A 191 26.54 -8.06 17.81
CA LYS A 191 25.14 -7.88 17.38
C LYS A 191 24.93 -6.48 16.83
N PHE A 192 24.09 -6.39 15.81
CA PHE A 192 23.65 -5.12 15.25
C PHE A 192 22.17 -4.90 15.49
N VAL A 193 21.80 -3.68 15.85
CA VAL A 193 20.40 -3.24 15.98
C VAL A 193 20.25 -1.94 15.20
N LEU A 194 19.32 -1.93 14.25
CA LEU A 194 19.01 -0.75 13.43
C LEU A 194 17.78 -0.05 14.02
N ARG A 195 17.93 1.19 14.43
CA ARG A 195 16.90 2.01 15.10
C ARG A 195 16.65 3.28 14.29
N GLU A 196 15.49 3.91 14.37
CA GLU A 196 14.18 3.34 14.62
C GLU A 196 13.25 3.89 13.55
N SER A 197 12.08 3.28 13.41
CA SER A 197 11.02 3.81 12.56
C SER A 197 9.66 3.66 13.23
N PRO A 198 8.67 4.47 12.84
CA PRO A 198 7.29 4.24 13.25
C PRO A 198 6.78 2.90 12.70
N ASP A 199 5.99 2.19 13.50
CA ASP A 199 5.53 0.85 13.18
C ASP A 199 4.25 0.79 12.35
N THR A 200 3.57 1.91 12.09
CA THR A 200 2.21 1.89 11.53
C THR A 200 2.06 2.90 10.40
N TYR A 201 1.48 2.49 9.28
CA TYR A 201 0.84 3.39 8.32
C TYR A 201 -0.63 3.57 8.69
N ASP A 202 -1.08 4.82 8.74
CA ASP A 202 -2.48 5.16 8.96
C ASP A 202 -3.31 5.12 7.66
N ALA A 203 -4.57 5.54 7.76
CA ALA A 203 -5.53 5.57 6.66
C ALA A 203 -5.15 6.47 5.48
N ASP A 204 -4.27 7.45 5.70
CA ASP A 204 -3.75 8.33 4.66
C ASP A 204 -2.39 7.85 4.12
N GLY A 205 -1.91 6.70 4.61
CA GLY A 205 -0.61 6.15 4.28
C GLY A 205 0.54 6.92 4.92
N THR A 206 0.28 7.67 5.99
CA THR A 206 1.29 8.40 6.77
C THR A 206 1.85 7.53 7.87
N LEU A 207 3.15 7.64 8.13
CA LEU A 207 3.80 6.89 9.21
C LEU A 207 3.44 7.47 10.58
N THR A 208 2.97 6.60 11.47
CA THR A 208 2.50 6.88 12.82
C THR A 208 2.82 5.68 13.73
N GLY A 209 2.33 5.71 14.96
CA GLY A 209 2.45 4.58 15.88
C GLY A 209 3.70 4.62 16.76
N GLY A 210 4.10 3.46 17.25
CA GLY A 210 5.24 3.30 18.15
C GLY A 210 6.56 3.19 17.38
N MET A 211 7.65 3.64 18.01
CA MET A 211 8.98 3.44 17.43
C MET A 211 9.46 2.00 17.65
N VAL A 212 9.94 1.38 16.58
CA VAL A 212 10.46 0.02 16.57
C VAL A 212 11.86 -0.03 15.97
N SER A 213 12.61 -1.04 16.38
CA SER A 213 13.96 -1.33 15.89
C SER A 213 14.00 -2.65 15.13
N TYR A 214 15.03 -2.86 14.34
CA TYR A 214 15.24 -4.09 13.57
C TYR A 214 16.51 -4.79 14.03
N LYS A 215 16.42 -6.11 14.19
CA LYS A 215 17.54 -6.95 14.60
C LYS A 215 17.75 -8.05 13.56
N PRO A 216 18.45 -7.75 12.45
CA PRO A 216 18.63 -8.72 11.37
C PRO A 216 19.56 -9.85 11.80
N SER A 217 19.31 -11.03 11.26
CA SER A 217 20.22 -12.18 11.37
C SER A 217 21.34 -12.07 10.34
N PHE A 218 22.54 -12.48 10.73
CA PHE A 218 23.71 -12.48 9.86
C PHE A 218 24.19 -13.90 9.60
N SER A 219 24.77 -14.12 8.44
CA SER A 219 25.47 -15.34 8.04
C SER A 219 26.71 -15.00 7.21
N PHE A 220 27.66 -15.92 7.14
CA PHE A 220 28.77 -15.78 6.19
C PHE A 220 28.30 -16.09 4.78
N ASP A 221 28.65 -15.25 3.81
CA ASP A 221 28.47 -15.54 2.38
C ASP A 221 29.65 -16.35 1.81
N ALA A 222 29.62 -16.62 0.51
CA ALA A 222 30.62 -17.43 -0.17
C ALA A 222 32.01 -16.78 -0.17
N GLU A 223 32.06 -15.45 -0.07
CA GLU A 223 33.25 -14.62 0.00
C GLU A 223 33.77 -14.47 1.44
N GLY A 224 33.11 -15.09 2.43
CA GLY A 224 33.49 -15.02 3.83
C GLY A 224 33.15 -13.69 4.51
N GLN A 225 32.29 -12.86 3.91
CA GLN A 225 31.77 -11.65 4.51
C GLN A 225 30.59 -11.98 5.42
N TRP A 226 30.46 -11.27 6.55
CA TRP A 226 29.36 -11.47 7.47
C TRP A 226 28.21 -10.54 7.10
N VAL A 227 27.15 -11.10 6.51
CA VAL A 227 26.11 -10.33 5.83
C VAL A 227 24.71 -10.68 6.32
N THR A 228 23.80 -9.72 6.23
CA THR A 228 22.37 -9.98 6.35
C THR A 228 21.80 -10.39 4.98
N PRO A 229 20.73 -11.20 4.94
CA PRO A 229 19.83 -11.14 3.78
C PRO A 229 19.29 -9.71 3.64
N ILE A 230 18.77 -9.38 2.46
CA ILE A 230 17.99 -8.15 2.31
C ILE A 230 16.75 -8.28 3.18
N PHE A 231 16.51 -7.28 4.03
CA PHE A 231 15.31 -7.19 4.84
C PHE A 231 14.64 -5.84 4.62
N ASN A 232 13.33 -5.78 4.81
CA ASN A 232 12.55 -4.56 4.63
C ASN A 232 12.31 -3.88 5.97
N THR A 233 12.14 -2.57 5.90
CA THR A 233 11.80 -1.70 7.02
C THR A 233 10.75 -0.69 6.57
N PHE A 234 9.94 -0.19 7.49
CA PHE A 234 9.24 1.08 7.26
C PHE A 234 10.27 2.19 7.44
N PRO A 235 10.39 3.17 6.54
CA PRO A 235 11.38 4.23 6.68
C PRO A 235 11.07 5.09 7.91
N ASP A 236 12.02 5.91 8.34
CA ASP A 236 11.70 6.96 9.31
C ASP A 236 10.90 8.09 8.62
N ALA A 237 10.05 8.77 9.39
CA ALA A 237 9.30 9.92 8.91
C ALA A 237 10.27 11.06 8.52
N GLU A 238 9.90 11.83 7.48
CA GLU A 238 10.63 13.04 7.06
C GLU A 238 12.08 12.82 6.58
N GLY A 239 12.49 11.59 6.26
CA GLY A 239 13.83 11.31 5.72
C GLY A 239 14.94 11.38 6.76
N LYS A 240 14.61 11.16 8.03
CA LYS A 240 15.58 11.06 9.12
C LYS A 240 16.49 9.83 8.94
N SER A 241 17.70 9.96 9.45
CA SER A 241 18.68 8.89 9.41
C SER A 241 18.40 7.84 10.47
N TYR A 242 18.53 6.58 10.09
CA TYR A 242 18.66 5.51 11.06
C TYR A 242 19.95 5.64 11.88
N ALA A 243 19.92 5.00 13.05
CA ALA A 243 21.02 4.73 13.95
C ALA A 243 21.30 3.23 13.98
N LEU A 244 22.49 2.82 13.58
CA LEU A 244 22.98 1.46 13.69
C LEU A 244 23.80 1.31 14.97
N ASP A 245 23.29 0.55 15.93
CA ASP A 245 24.00 0.22 17.15
C ASP A 245 24.78 -1.08 16.99
N MET A 246 26.07 -1.04 17.34
CA MET A 246 26.95 -2.20 17.41
C MET A 246 27.17 -2.59 18.87
N TYR A 247 26.76 -3.80 19.21
CA TYR A 247 26.98 -4.41 20.51
C TYR A 247 28.08 -5.47 20.42
N TRP A 248 28.88 -5.56 21.48
CA TRP A 248 29.88 -6.61 21.66
C TRP A 248 29.81 -7.12 23.09
N ASP A 249 29.65 -8.43 23.26
CA ASP A 249 29.45 -9.10 24.55
C ASP A 249 28.30 -8.45 25.36
N GLY A 250 27.22 -8.10 24.65
CA GLY A 250 26.03 -7.46 25.23
C GLY A 250 26.19 -5.98 25.60
N LYS A 251 27.35 -5.36 25.37
CA LYS A 251 27.58 -3.93 25.65
C LYS A 251 27.56 -3.12 24.37
N LEU A 252 26.85 -1.99 24.38
CA LEU A 252 26.90 -1.02 23.29
C LEU A 252 28.32 -0.49 23.14
N LYS A 253 28.90 -0.63 21.94
CA LYS A 253 30.25 -0.15 21.63
C LYS A 253 30.23 1.12 20.82
N LYS A 254 29.36 1.20 19.82
CA LYS A 254 29.28 2.35 18.93
C LYS A 254 27.89 2.43 18.32
N THR A 255 27.43 3.66 18.09
CA THR A 255 26.23 3.98 17.32
C THR A 255 26.65 4.76 16.09
N PHE A 256 26.08 4.42 14.94
CA PHE A 256 26.40 5.07 13.68
C PHE A 256 25.12 5.62 13.06
N THR A 257 25.09 6.93 12.83
CA THR A 257 24.03 7.61 12.09
C THR A 257 24.49 8.07 10.71
N HIS A 258 25.80 8.02 10.45
CA HIS A 258 26.38 8.41 9.17
C HIS A 258 27.51 7.44 8.80
N GLY A 259 27.79 7.35 7.50
CA GLY A 259 29.04 6.82 6.97
C GLY A 259 30.23 7.68 7.41
N THR A 260 31.43 7.13 7.21
CA THR A 260 32.69 7.83 7.49
C THR A 260 32.84 9.09 6.65
N ASP A 261 32.22 9.13 5.47
CA ASP A 261 32.15 10.27 4.56
C ASP A 261 31.07 11.31 4.94
N GLY A 262 30.30 11.06 6.01
CA GLY A 262 29.19 11.90 6.44
C GLY A 262 27.86 11.61 5.73
N THR A 263 27.77 10.57 4.89
CA THR A 263 26.50 10.19 4.24
C THR A 263 25.54 9.58 5.28
N PRO A 264 24.31 10.10 5.44
CA PRO A 264 23.38 9.61 6.45
C PRO A 264 22.77 8.25 6.07
N LEU A 265 22.42 7.43 7.06
CA LEU A 265 21.77 6.14 6.88
C LEU A 265 20.25 6.32 6.65
N VAL A 266 19.87 7.02 5.59
CA VAL A 266 18.46 7.28 5.28
C VAL A 266 17.87 6.16 4.43
N PRO A 267 16.93 5.36 4.97
CA PRO A 267 16.16 4.41 4.17
C PRO A 267 15.25 5.16 3.18
N GLN A 268 15.17 4.68 1.94
CA GLN A 268 14.30 5.28 0.93
C GLN A 268 13.30 4.24 0.41
N LEU A 269 12.03 4.66 0.29
CA LEU A 269 10.97 3.79 -0.23
C LEU A 269 11.34 3.27 -1.62
N GLY A 270 11.21 1.97 -1.84
CA GLY A 270 11.53 1.34 -3.13
C GLY A 270 13.02 1.43 -3.50
N ARG A 271 13.92 1.53 -2.51
CA ARG A 271 15.37 1.48 -2.69
C ARG A 271 16.01 0.49 -1.73
N LEU A 272 17.26 0.14 -2.00
CA LEU A 272 18.09 -0.65 -1.10
C LEU A 272 19.18 0.24 -0.47
N LEU A 273 19.13 0.37 0.86
CA LEU A 273 20.20 0.96 1.67
C LEU A 273 21.25 -0.12 1.98
N ASN A 274 22.43 0.01 1.39
CA ASN A 274 23.58 -0.83 1.67
C ASN A 274 24.44 -0.15 2.74
N ILE A 275 24.65 -0.83 3.86
CA ILE A 275 25.53 -0.39 4.95
C ILE A 275 26.71 -1.36 5.02
N ILE A 276 27.89 -0.89 4.64
CA ILE A 276 29.12 -1.67 4.66
C ILE A 276 29.97 -1.20 5.83
N ILE A 277 30.29 -2.11 6.74
CA ILE A 277 31.08 -1.88 7.95
C ILE A 277 32.42 -2.56 7.75
N ASP A 278 33.47 -1.77 7.66
CA ASP A 278 34.84 -2.27 7.59
C ASP A 278 35.45 -2.28 9.00
N VAL A 279 35.72 -3.48 9.51
CA VAL A 279 36.25 -3.68 10.86
C VAL A 279 37.76 -3.93 10.77
N GLU A 280 38.54 -2.85 10.74
CA GLU A 280 40.00 -2.88 10.82
C GLU A 280 40.48 -2.27 12.16
N ALA A 281 41.65 -1.60 12.17
CA ALA A 281 42.13 -0.86 13.34
C ALA A 281 41.16 0.25 13.80
N GLN A 282 40.42 0.83 12.86
CA GLN A 282 39.28 1.71 13.12
C GLN A 282 38.09 1.23 12.30
N VAL A 283 36.89 1.33 12.89
CA VAL A 283 35.66 0.96 12.18
C VAL A 283 35.26 2.08 11.21
N ALA A 284 35.25 1.77 9.92
CA ALA A 284 34.74 2.64 8.86
C ALA A 284 33.37 2.16 8.36
N ILE A 285 32.50 3.10 7.98
CA ILE A 285 31.20 2.79 7.39
C ILE A 285 31.06 3.45 6.04
N LYS A 286 30.60 2.69 5.05
CA LYS A 286 30.21 3.16 3.73
C LYS A 286 28.70 2.96 3.59
N VAL A 287 28.01 4.00 3.16
CA VAL A 287 26.55 4.02 3.01
C VAL A 287 26.23 4.28 1.54
N ILE A 288 25.43 3.41 0.94
CA ILE A 288 25.11 3.48 -0.49
C ILE A 288 23.66 3.15 -0.71
N VAL A 289 22.94 4.03 -1.40
CA VAL A 289 21.56 3.78 -1.83
C VAL A 289 21.59 3.32 -3.28
N THR A 290 21.00 2.16 -3.55
CA THR A 290 20.88 1.57 -4.88
C THR A 290 19.40 1.38 -5.27
N PRO A 291 19.10 1.16 -6.56
CA PRO A 291 17.77 0.72 -6.96
C PRO A 291 17.33 -0.53 -6.19
N TRP A 292 16.01 -0.70 -6.11
CA TRP A 292 15.43 -1.84 -5.42
C TRP A 292 15.99 -3.18 -5.94
N GLY A 293 16.34 -4.08 -5.02
CA GLY A 293 16.91 -5.40 -5.33
C GLY A 293 18.36 -5.40 -5.85
N VAL A 294 18.95 -4.23 -6.12
CA VAL A 294 20.31 -4.13 -6.66
C VAL A 294 21.31 -4.04 -5.51
N VAL A 295 21.97 -5.15 -5.17
CA VAL A 295 23.02 -5.14 -4.14
C VAL A 295 24.26 -4.37 -4.61
N TYR A 296 24.86 -3.61 -3.71
CA TYR A 296 26.19 -3.05 -3.98
C TYR A 296 27.26 -4.13 -3.77
N GLN A 297 28.13 -4.31 -4.76
CA GLN A 297 29.35 -5.11 -4.67
C GLN A 297 30.53 -4.19 -4.93
N ASP A 298 31.44 -4.09 -3.95
CA ASP A 298 32.71 -3.40 -4.15
C ASP A 298 33.64 -4.37 -4.90
N VAL A 299 34.11 -3.98 -6.09
CA VAL A 299 35.15 -4.72 -6.80
C VAL A 299 36.47 -4.04 -6.42
N GLU A 300 37.18 -4.62 -5.45
CA GLU A 300 38.57 -4.24 -5.19
C GLU A 300 39.43 -4.77 -6.34
N TYR A 301 40.01 -3.85 -7.13
CA TYR A 301 41.00 -4.15 -8.17
C TYR A 301 42.40 -4.24 -7.59
#